data_AF-A0A0B5F3N5-F1
#
_entry.id   AF-A0A0B5F3N5-F1
#
_cell.length_a   1.000
_cell.length_b   1.000
_cell.length_c   1.000
_cell.angle_alpha   90.00
_cell.angle_beta   90.00
_cell.angle_gamma   90.00
#
_symmetry.space_group_name_H-M   'P 1'
#
loop_
_entity.id
_entity.type
_entity.pdbx_description
1 polymer ?
#
loop_
_entity_poly.entity_id
_entity_poly.type
_entity_poly.pdbx_seq_one_letter_code
_entity_poly.pdbx_strand_id
1 'polypeptide(L)'
;MFNAIADWINSKTAFVLALLLALAGLTLGLGHAAATLAGNHGEARQRGADGGICGEVQAWFGPQASLAELNDFLTQYGAVVTYGPNENGAWQLHFPALSLDDALQATSRANGVARVAANSQCRA
;
A
#
# COMPACT_ATOMS: atom_id res chain seq x y z
N MET A 1 -56.96 -26.38 -2.96
CA MET A 1 -55.93 -26.86 -2.01
C MET A 1 -54.53 -26.93 -2.64
N PHE A 2 -54.38 -27.27 -3.93
CA PHE A 2 -53.08 -27.29 -4.63
C PHE A 2 -52.39 -25.90 -4.78
N ASN A 3 -53.13 -24.80 -4.91
CA ASN A 3 -52.53 -23.46 -5.03
C ASN A 3 -51.76 -22.99 -3.78
N ALA A 4 -52.21 -23.36 -2.57
CA ALA A 4 -51.53 -22.96 -1.34
C ALA A 4 -50.17 -23.67 -1.14
N ILE A 5 -50.04 -24.89 -1.67
CA ILE A 5 -48.79 -25.66 -1.64
C ILE A 5 -47.82 -25.13 -2.70
N ALA A 6 -48.34 -24.74 -3.88
CA ALA A 6 -47.56 -24.10 -4.92
C ALA A 6 -46.98 -22.76 -4.44
N ASP A 7 -47.76 -21.89 -3.79
CA ASP A 7 -47.26 -20.62 -3.26
C ASP A 7 -46.28 -20.79 -2.09
N TRP A 8 -46.46 -21.82 -1.26
CA TRP A 8 -45.52 -22.13 -0.17
C TRP A 8 -44.17 -22.66 -0.69
N ILE A 9 -44.19 -23.48 -1.73
CA ILE A 9 -42.97 -23.92 -2.42
C ILE A 9 -42.32 -22.74 -3.14
N ASN A 10 -43.12 -21.89 -3.81
CA ASN A 10 -42.62 -20.74 -4.55
C ASN A 10 -41.99 -19.68 -3.64
N SER A 11 -42.53 -19.50 -2.43
CA SER A 11 -41.97 -18.66 -1.37
C SER A 11 -40.59 -19.15 -0.91
N LYS A 12 -40.42 -20.47 -0.72
CA LYS A 12 -39.14 -21.06 -0.32
C LYS A 12 -38.13 -21.07 -1.47
N THR A 13 -38.55 -21.35 -2.70
CA THR A 13 -37.66 -21.35 -3.87
C THR A 13 -37.24 -19.93 -4.26
N ALA A 14 -38.12 -18.94 -4.13
CA ALA A 14 -37.77 -17.53 -4.33
C ALA A 14 -36.74 -17.06 -3.31
N PHE A 15 -36.86 -17.48 -2.05
CA PHE A 15 -35.86 -17.20 -1.02
C PHE A 15 -34.52 -17.87 -1.33
N VAL A 16 -34.53 -19.14 -1.76
CA VAL A 16 -33.31 -19.86 -2.16
C VAL A 16 -32.67 -19.21 -3.39
N LEU A 17 -33.44 -18.78 -4.38
CA LEU A 17 -32.96 -18.07 -5.56
C LEU A 17 -32.34 -16.72 -5.20
N ALA A 18 -33.00 -15.93 -4.34
CA ALA A 18 -32.47 -14.66 -3.86
C ALA A 18 -31.18 -14.85 -3.06
N LEU A 19 -31.12 -15.88 -2.22
CA LEU A 19 -29.93 -16.25 -1.46
C LEU A 19 -28.78 -16.66 -2.38
N LEU A 20 -29.06 -17.47 -3.41
CA LEU A 20 -28.07 -17.89 -4.41
C LEU A 20 -27.55 -16.72 -5.24
N LEU A 21 -28.42 -15.78 -5.62
CA LEU A 21 -28.03 -14.55 -6.32
C LEU A 21 -27.17 -13.65 -5.42
N ALA A 22 -27.51 -13.53 -4.13
CA ALA A 22 -26.70 -12.78 -3.16
C ALA A 22 -25.33 -13.44 -2.94
N LEU A 23 -25.28 -14.77 -2.83
CA LEU A 23 -24.04 -15.54 -2.71
C LEU A 23 -23.17 -15.42 -3.97
N ALA A 24 -23.77 -15.49 -5.17
CA ALA A 24 -23.07 -15.30 -6.43
C ALA A 24 -22.53 -13.87 -6.58
N GLY A 25 -23.29 -12.86 -6.16
CA GLY A 25 -22.82 -11.47 -6.10
C GLY A 25 -21.68 -11.28 -5.11
N LEU A 26 -21.74 -11.93 -3.95
CA LEU A 26 -20.66 -11.93 -2.95
C LEU A 26 -19.40 -12.62 -3.48
N THR A 27 -19.49 -13.80 -4.11
CA THR A 27 -18.30 -14.50 -4.62
C THR A 27 -17.64 -13.76 -5.78
N LEU A 28 -18.43 -13.16 -6.68
CA LEU A 28 -17.91 -12.29 -7.74
C LEU A 28 -17.31 -11.00 -7.18
N GLY A 29 -17.95 -10.38 -6.18
CA GLY A 29 -17.44 -9.19 -5.50
C GLY A 29 -16.16 -9.44 -4.71
N LEU A 30 -16.07 -10.55 -3.97
CA LEU A 30 -14.84 -10.98 -3.29
C LEU A 30 -13.74 -11.36 -4.29
N GLY A 31 -14.08 -12.01 -5.39
CA GLY A 31 -13.13 -12.33 -6.46
C GLY A 31 -12.57 -11.08 -7.13
N HIS A 32 -13.42 -10.07 -7.37
CA HIS A 32 -12.98 -8.79 -7.93
C HIS A 32 -12.15 -7.99 -6.93
N ALA A 33 -12.55 -7.95 -5.66
CA ALA A 33 -11.77 -7.33 -4.59
C ALA A 33 -10.40 -8.00 -4.41
N ALA A 34 -10.34 -9.32 -4.44
CA ALA A 34 -9.09 -10.08 -4.39
C ALA A 34 -8.24 -9.89 -5.65
N ALA A 35 -8.84 -9.77 -6.84
CA ALA A 35 -8.14 -9.47 -8.08
C ALA A 35 -7.64 -8.02 -8.15
N THR A 36 -8.36 -7.04 -7.58
CA THR A 36 -7.88 -5.67 -7.43
C THR A 36 -6.81 -5.56 -6.35
N LEU A 37 -6.86 -6.39 -5.30
CA LEU A 37 -5.83 -6.45 -4.27
C LEU A 37 -4.56 -7.16 -4.81
N ALA A 38 -4.73 -8.28 -5.52
CA ALA A 38 -3.64 -9.01 -6.16
C ALA A 38 -3.07 -8.30 -7.40
N GLY A 39 -3.87 -7.50 -8.10
CA GLY A 39 -3.46 -6.72 -9.28
C GLY A 39 -2.76 -5.40 -8.96
N ASN A 40 -2.86 -4.91 -7.72
CA ASN A 40 -2.18 -3.69 -7.25
C ASN A 40 -1.19 -3.95 -6.08
N HIS A 41 -0.85 -5.21 -5.80
CA HIS A 41 0.37 -5.49 -5.07
C HIS A 41 1.56 -5.31 -6.01
N GLY A 42 1.92 -4.04 -6.23
CA GLY A 42 3.30 -3.69 -6.51
C GLY A 42 4.17 -4.50 -5.56
N GLU A 43 5.12 -5.21 -6.15
CA GLU A 43 6.01 -6.16 -5.50
C GLU A 43 6.33 -5.71 -4.07
N ALA A 44 5.83 -6.45 -3.08
CA ALA A 44 6.38 -6.40 -1.72
C ALA A 44 7.78 -7.00 -1.80
N ARG A 45 8.72 -6.22 -2.37
CA ARG A 45 10.12 -6.56 -2.52
C ARG A 45 10.63 -6.84 -1.12
N GLN A 46 11.16 -8.06 -0.95
CA GLN A 46 11.56 -8.67 0.32
C GLN A 46 12.23 -7.65 1.26
N ARG A 47 11.60 -7.41 2.43
CA ARG A 47 12.31 -6.84 3.58
C ARG A 47 13.42 -7.82 3.95
N GLY A 48 14.67 -7.45 3.71
CA GLY A 48 15.86 -8.12 4.25
C GLY A 48 16.64 -9.07 3.34
N ALA A 49 16.61 -8.92 2.01
CA ALA A 49 17.57 -9.64 1.16
C ALA A 49 18.85 -8.82 0.96
N ASP A 50 19.99 -9.37 1.43
CA ASP A 50 21.38 -8.89 1.44
C ASP A 50 21.99 -8.54 0.04
N GLY A 51 21.26 -7.76 -0.74
CA GLY A 51 21.69 -7.21 -2.04
C GLY A 51 20.74 -6.10 -2.53
N GLY A 52 20.03 -5.47 -1.60
CA GLY A 52 19.02 -4.45 -1.87
C GLY A 52 19.62 -3.11 -2.27
N ILE A 53 18.83 -2.31 -2.97
CA ILE A 53 19.19 -0.95 -3.36
C ILE A 53 19.46 -0.14 -2.08
N CYS A 54 20.61 0.52 -2.01
CA CYS A 54 21.00 1.28 -0.83
C CYS A 54 20.07 2.47 -0.65
N GLY A 55 19.56 2.73 0.57
CA GLY A 55 18.79 3.94 0.87
C GLY A 55 19.73 5.10 1.18
N GLU A 56 20.11 5.86 0.16
CA GLU A 56 21.09 6.95 0.24
C GLU A 56 20.63 8.15 1.05
N VAL A 57 19.32 8.30 1.30
CA VAL A 57 18.76 9.37 2.14
C VAL A 57 18.19 8.79 3.43
N GLN A 58 18.51 9.42 4.57
CA GLN A 58 17.86 9.19 5.86
C GLN A 58 16.89 10.33 6.16
N ALA A 59 15.62 9.99 6.40
CA ALA A 59 14.55 10.94 6.73
C ALA A 59 13.96 10.64 8.12
N TRP A 60 13.78 11.68 8.93
CA TRP A 60 13.03 11.61 10.18
C TRP A 60 11.72 12.33 9.97
N PHE A 61 10.62 11.60 10.11
CA PHE A 61 9.29 12.18 10.02
C PHE A 61 8.84 12.68 11.39
N GLY A 62 8.26 13.88 11.42
CA GLY A 62 7.69 14.47 12.62
C GLY A 62 6.37 13.79 13.02
N PRO A 63 5.92 13.94 14.28
CA PRO A 63 4.68 13.34 14.77
C PRO A 63 3.42 13.80 14.03
N GLN A 64 3.50 14.93 13.33
CA GLN A 64 2.42 15.48 12.50
C GLN A 64 2.39 14.97 11.05
N ALA A 65 3.35 14.14 10.64
CA ALA A 65 3.41 13.63 9.27
C ALA A 65 2.23 12.69 9.00
N SER A 66 1.34 13.06 8.07
CA SER A 66 0.24 12.18 7.68
C SER A 66 0.75 11.09 6.72
N LEU A 67 0.17 9.89 6.82
CA LEU A 67 0.52 8.78 5.95
C LEU A 67 0.21 9.08 4.47
N ALA A 68 -0.82 9.89 4.22
CA ALA A 68 -1.22 10.31 2.88
C ALA A 68 -0.17 11.22 2.23
N GLU A 69 0.28 12.27 2.94
CA GLU A 69 1.32 13.19 2.43
C GLU A 69 2.65 12.46 2.20
N LEU A 70 2.98 11.51 3.07
CA LEU A 70 4.14 10.64 2.89
C LEU A 70 4.02 9.81 1.62
N ASN A 71 2.87 9.18 1.41
CA ASN A 71 2.64 8.35 0.23
C ASN A 71 2.65 9.18 -1.06
N ASP A 72 2.07 10.38 -1.04
CA ASP A 72 2.08 11.31 -2.17
C ASP A 72 3.51 11.76 -2.50
N PHE A 73 4.31 12.10 -1.49
CA PHE A 73 5.73 12.43 -1.66
C PHE A 73 6.53 11.27 -2.28
N LEU A 74 6.38 10.06 -1.73
CA LEU A 74 7.09 8.88 -2.24
C LEU A 74 6.70 8.61 -3.70
N THR A 75 5.42 8.74 -4.04
CA THR A 75 4.91 8.55 -5.40
C THR A 75 5.41 9.64 -6.36
N GLN A 76 5.38 10.91 -5.93
CA GLN A 76 5.78 12.06 -6.75
C GLN A 76 7.25 11.99 -7.18
N TYR A 77 8.14 11.61 -6.26
CA TYR A 77 9.57 11.54 -6.52
C TYR A 77 10.06 10.13 -6.86
N GLY A 78 9.14 9.16 -6.98
CA GLY A 78 9.48 7.75 -7.22
C GLY A 78 10.37 7.15 -6.13
N ALA A 79 10.29 7.67 -4.91
CA ALA A 79 11.13 7.28 -3.81
C ALA A 79 10.66 5.96 -3.20
N VAL A 80 11.62 5.08 -2.89
CA VAL A 80 11.37 3.76 -2.33
C VAL A 80 11.93 3.71 -0.92
N VAL A 81 11.10 3.28 0.04
CA VAL A 81 11.56 3.00 1.40
C VAL A 81 12.34 1.69 1.38
N THR A 82 13.65 1.74 1.62
CA THR A 82 14.52 0.57 1.63
C THR A 82 14.60 -0.08 3.01
N TYR A 83 14.55 0.75 4.06
CA TYR A 83 14.59 0.30 5.45
C TYR A 83 13.99 1.36 6.37
N GLY A 84 13.47 0.97 7.53
CA GLY A 84 13.11 1.91 8.59
C GLY A 84 11.85 1.55 9.38
N PRO A 85 11.64 2.25 10.50
CA PRO A 85 12.57 3.20 11.13
C PRO A 85 13.75 2.44 11.80
N ASN A 86 14.96 3.00 11.76
CA ASN A 86 16.13 2.45 12.44
C ASN A 86 16.15 2.80 13.94
N GLU A 87 17.19 2.38 14.67
CA GLU A 87 17.36 2.66 16.10
C GLU A 87 17.32 4.16 16.46
N ASN A 88 17.66 5.03 15.51
CA ASN A 88 17.63 6.49 15.65
C ASN A 88 16.31 7.10 15.13
N GLY A 89 15.32 6.28 14.76
CA GLY A 89 14.03 6.73 14.21
C GLY A 89 14.07 7.18 12.75
N ALA A 90 15.16 6.92 12.02
CA ALA A 90 15.33 7.34 10.63
C ALA A 90 14.81 6.28 9.65
N TRP A 91 14.15 6.75 8.60
CA TRP A 91 13.75 5.96 7.44
C TRP A 91 14.78 6.13 6.33
N GLN A 92 15.19 5.02 5.72
CA GLN A 92 16.10 5.00 4.59
C GLN A 92 15.28 5.00 3.30
N LEU A 93 15.55 5.98 2.45
CA LEU A 93 14.87 6.24 1.20
C LEU A 93 15.88 6.14 0.04
N HIS A 94 15.43 5.55 -1.05
CA HIS A 94 16.15 5.47 -2.31
C HIS A 94 15.37 6.18 -3.41
N PHE A 95 16.05 7.00 -4.23
CA PHE A 95 15.48 7.77 -5.31
C PHE A 95 16.12 7.36 -6.65
N PRO A 96 15.45 6.51 -7.46
CA PRO A 96 16.03 5.97 -8.68
C PRO A 96 16.35 7.02 -9.75
N ALA A 97 15.62 8.14 -9.75
CA ALA A 97 15.65 9.15 -10.79
C ALA A 97 16.38 10.44 -10.38
N LEU A 98 16.83 10.57 -9.12
CA LEU A 98 17.42 11.79 -8.59
C LEU A 98 18.89 11.57 -8.21
N SER A 99 19.68 12.64 -8.33
CA SER A 99 21.00 12.68 -7.68
C SER A 99 20.84 12.74 -6.16
N LEU A 100 21.87 12.36 -5.40
CA LEU A 100 21.84 12.43 -3.93
C LEU A 100 21.50 13.84 -3.43
N ASP A 101 22.09 14.88 -4.03
CA ASP A 101 21.85 16.26 -3.62
C ASP A 101 20.39 16.69 -3.89
N ASP A 102 19.84 16.32 -5.05
CA ASP A 102 18.44 16.59 -5.39
C ASP A 102 17.49 15.81 -4.50
N ALA A 103 17.81 14.57 -4.17
CA ALA A 103 17.05 13.72 -3.28
C ALA A 103 17.02 14.29 -1.84
N LEU A 104 18.16 14.76 -1.33
CA LEU A 104 18.24 15.43 -0.03
C LEU A 104 17.43 16.73 -0.04
N GLN A 105 17.50 17.51 -1.12
CA GLN A 105 16.75 18.74 -1.24
C GLN A 105 15.24 18.48 -1.33
N ALA A 106 14.80 17.53 -2.15
CA ALA A 106 13.40 17.13 -2.27
C ALA A 106 12.84 16.66 -0.91
N THR A 107 13.57 15.77 -0.24
CA THR A 107 13.19 15.23 1.07
C THR A 107 13.14 16.34 2.14
N SER A 108 14.08 17.29 2.13
CA SER A 108 14.08 18.42 3.09
C SER A 108 12.85 19.33 2.97
N ARG A 109 12.21 19.35 1.79
CA ARG A 109 11.03 20.17 1.50
C ARG A 109 9.73 19.41 1.65
N ALA A 110 9.78 18.10 1.88
CA ALA A 110 8.60 17.27 2.02
C ALA A 110 7.85 17.61 3.31
N ASN A 111 6.52 17.66 3.24
CA ASN A 111 5.71 17.94 4.41
C ASN A 111 5.84 16.80 5.42
N GLY A 112 5.93 17.14 6.71
CA GLY A 112 6.11 16.16 7.77
C GLY A 112 7.55 15.63 7.93
N VAL A 113 8.53 16.04 7.14
CA VAL A 113 9.95 15.74 7.40
C VAL A 113 10.51 16.73 8.44
N ALA A 114 10.96 16.20 9.57
CA ALA A 114 11.61 16.99 10.64
C ALA A 114 13.12 17.14 10.41
N ARG A 115 13.76 16.13 9.83
CA ARG A 115 15.20 16.12 9.55
C ARG A 115 15.50 15.23 8.35
N VAL A 116 16.55 15.58 7.61
CA VAL A 116 17.12 14.76 6.54
C VAL A 116 18.64 14.69 6.69
N ALA A 117 19.25 13.57 6.29
CA ALA A 117 20.70 13.42 6.18
C ALA A 117 21.06 12.41 5.08
N ALA A 118 22.27 12.52 4.53
CA ALA A 118 22.81 11.48 3.67
C ALA A 118 23.13 10.23 4.49
N ASN A 119 22.89 9.05 3.92
CA ASN A 119 23.26 7.79 4.54
C ASN A 119 24.73 7.49 4.28
N SER A 120 25.58 7.67 5.28
CA SER A 120 27.02 7.40 5.16
C SER A 120 27.37 5.93 4.90
N GLN A 121 26.43 5.01 5.14
CA GLN A 121 26.57 3.57 4.86
C GLN A 121 26.35 3.27 3.37
N CYS A 122 25.66 4.16 2.65
CA CYS A 122 25.49 4.12 1.20
C CYS A 122 26.55 5.00 0.55
N ARG A 123 27.81 4.53 0.53
CA ARG A 123 28.82 5.16 -0.32
C ARG A 123 28.66 4.62 -1.74
N ALA A 124 28.46 5.54 -2.68
CA ALA A 124 28.58 5.30 -4.12
C ALA A 124 30.00 4.89 -4.51
#